data_AF-A0A660T715-F1
#
_entry.id   AF-A0A660T715-F1
#
_cell.length_a   1.000
_cell.length_b   1.000
_cell.length_c   1.000
_cell.angle_alpha   90.00
_cell.angle_beta   90.00
_cell.angle_gamma   90.00
#
_symmetry.space_group_name_H-M   'P 1'
#
loop_
_entity.id
_entity.type
_entity.pdbx_description
1 polymer ?
#
loop_
_entity_poly.entity_id
_entity_poly.type
_entity_poly.pdbx_seq_one_letter_code
_entity_poly.pdbx_strand_id
1 'polypeptide(L)'
;QITDEKARIVLEHIENILKKYKTDKKLSSKFMPQWVPKTFALLPEEFSENNGMINSTLKMVRRKIVSAYMDRIEGLYSNQADPFNPINIESLKNWLSVKRD
;
A
#
# COMPACT_ATOMS: atom_id res chain seq x y z
N GLN A 1 -21.88 3.33 -4.25
CA GLN A 1 -21.09 2.72 -3.17
C GLN A 1 -20.09 1.72 -3.75
N ILE A 2 -18.90 1.60 -3.18
CA ILE A 2 -17.91 0.59 -3.61
C ILE A 2 -18.15 -0.69 -2.83
N THR A 3 -18.37 -1.77 -3.56
CA THR A 3 -18.52 -3.10 -2.99
C THR A 3 -17.15 -3.70 -2.72
N ASP A 4 -17.08 -4.61 -1.75
CA ASP A 4 -15.86 -5.36 -1.43
C ASP A 4 -15.31 -6.09 -2.66
N GLU A 5 -16.18 -6.53 -3.56
CA GLU A 5 -15.81 -7.16 -4.82
C GLU A 5 -14.99 -6.22 -5.72
N LYS A 6 -15.46 -4.98 -5.90
CA LYS A 6 -14.71 -3.99 -6.69
C LYS A 6 -13.40 -3.63 -6.03
N ALA A 7 -13.36 -3.58 -4.69
CA ALA A 7 -12.13 -3.34 -3.96
C ALA A 7 -11.11 -4.47 -4.18
N ARG A 8 -11.56 -5.73 -4.16
CA ARG A 8 -10.72 -6.91 -4.44
C ARG A 8 -10.09 -6.86 -5.83
N ILE A 9 -10.85 -6.50 -6.86
CA ILE A 9 -10.31 -6.37 -8.23
C ILE A 9 -9.16 -5.35 -8.29
N VAL A 10 -9.29 -4.22 -7.59
CA VAL A 10 -8.22 -3.21 -7.54
C VAL A 10 -7.00 -3.73 -6.79
N LEU A 11 -7.19 -4.40 -5.65
CA LEU A 11 -6.10 -4.99 -4.87
C LEU A 11 -5.35 -6.07 -5.67
N GLU A 12 -6.08 -6.92 -6.40
CA GLU A 12 -5.53 -7.92 -7.30
C GLU A 12 -4.70 -7.27 -8.41
N HIS A 13 -5.17 -6.14 -8.96
CA HIS A 13 -4.41 -5.40 -9.96
C HIS A 13 -3.07 -4.89 -9.42
N ILE A 14 -3.06 -4.34 -8.20
CA ILE A 14 -1.83 -3.88 -7.53
C ILE A 14 -0.88 -5.06 -7.26
N GLU A 15 -1.41 -6.17 -6.75
CA GLU A 15 -0.62 -7.38 -6.49
C GLU A 15 0.01 -7.92 -7.80
N ASN A 16 -0.75 -7.92 -8.89
CA ASN A 16 -0.28 -8.34 -10.21
C ASN A 16 0.83 -7.42 -10.75
N ILE A 17 0.76 -6.11 -10.50
CA ILE A 17 1.85 -5.18 -10.83
C ILE A 17 3.13 -5.57 -10.08
N LEU A 18 3.04 -5.87 -8.78
CA LEU A 18 4.20 -6.30 -7.99
C LEU A 18 4.76 -7.65 -8.48
N LYS A 19 3.89 -8.62 -8.79
CA LYS A 19 4.28 -9.94 -9.33
C LYS A 19 5.06 -9.84 -10.64
N LYS A 20 4.74 -8.87 -11.50
CA LYS A 20 5.48 -8.65 -12.76
C LYS A 20 6.97 -8.36 -12.53
N TYR A 21 7.36 -7.73 -11.43
CA TYR A 21 8.77 -7.53 -11.10
C TYR A 21 9.53 -8.82 -10.76
N LYS A 22 8.84 -9.95 -10.59
CA LYS A 22 9.44 -11.28 -10.43
C LYS A 22 9.36 -12.12 -11.70
N THR A 23 8.26 -12.02 -12.45
CA THR A 23 7.95 -12.96 -13.54
C THR A 23 8.18 -12.41 -14.94
N ASP A 24 8.04 -11.09 -15.14
CA ASP A 24 8.16 -10.47 -16.45
C ASP A 24 9.64 -10.39 -16.87
N LYS A 25 9.98 -10.86 -18.07
CA LYS A 25 11.36 -10.92 -18.57
C LYS A 25 12.06 -9.56 -18.65
N LYS A 26 11.31 -8.48 -18.90
CA LYS A 26 11.84 -7.12 -19.02
C LYS A 26 11.99 -6.43 -17.65
N LEU A 27 11.14 -6.77 -16.68
CA LEU A 27 11.14 -6.16 -15.35
C LEU A 27 11.94 -6.95 -14.31
N SER A 28 11.97 -8.28 -14.40
CA SER A 28 12.65 -9.16 -13.44
C SER A 28 14.17 -8.97 -13.38
N SER A 29 14.78 -8.45 -14.45
CA SER A 29 16.21 -8.11 -14.45
C SER A 29 16.54 -6.76 -13.81
N LYS A 30 15.53 -5.93 -13.49
CA LYS A 30 15.75 -4.60 -12.90
C LYS A 30 16.03 -4.63 -11.41
N PHE A 31 15.53 -5.64 -10.69
CA PHE A 31 15.66 -5.74 -9.24
C PHE A 31 15.99 -7.17 -8.84
N MET A 32 16.73 -7.33 -7.74
CA MET A 32 16.91 -8.65 -7.16
C MET A 32 15.56 -9.19 -6.63
N PRO A 33 15.27 -10.49 -6.74
CA PRO A 33 13.98 -11.05 -6.33
C PRO A 33 13.58 -10.74 -4.88
N GLN A 34 14.55 -10.63 -3.97
CA GLN A 34 14.33 -10.31 -2.55
C GLN A 34 13.96 -8.85 -2.28
N TRP A 35 14.16 -7.94 -3.23
CA TRP A 35 13.76 -6.53 -3.09
C TRP A 35 12.31 -6.31 -3.50
N VAL A 36 11.70 -7.25 -4.22
CA VAL A 36 10.30 -7.14 -4.63
C VAL A 36 9.40 -7.50 -3.43
N PRO A 37 8.55 -6.56 -2.97
CA PRO A 37 7.66 -6.81 -1.86
C PRO A 37 6.80 -8.05 -2.08
N LYS A 38 6.56 -8.82 -1.01
CA LYS A 38 5.65 -9.97 -1.04
C LYS A 38 4.19 -9.56 -0.89
N THR A 39 3.93 -8.47 -0.16
CA THR A 39 2.61 -7.95 0.18
C THR A 39 2.70 -6.43 0.39
N PHE A 40 1.57 -5.76 0.63
CA PHE A 40 1.48 -4.31 0.79
C PHE A 40 0.30 -3.91 1.68
N ALA A 41 0.36 -2.70 2.23
CA ALA A 41 -0.75 -2.04 2.91
C ALA A 41 -1.21 -0.82 2.10
N LEU A 42 -2.51 -0.61 2.03
CA LEU A 42 -3.09 0.66 1.61
C LEU A 42 -3.32 1.53 2.83
N LEU A 43 -2.92 2.79 2.74
CA LEU A 43 -3.07 3.75 3.82
C LEU A 43 -4.39 4.53 3.63
N PRO A 44 -5.06 4.92 4.72
CA PRO A 44 -6.33 5.64 4.65
C PRO A 44 -6.17 7.12 4.23
N GLU A 45 -4.96 7.66 4.31
CA GLU A 45 -4.61 9.04 3.96
C GLU A 45 -3.24 9.08 3.28
N GLU A 46 -2.96 10.20 2.59
CA GLU A 46 -1.65 10.49 2.02
C GLU A 46 -0.67 11.05 3.05
N PHE A 47 0.62 10.98 2.75
CA PHE A 47 1.62 11.71 3.52
C PHE A 47 1.60 13.17 3.10
N SER A 48 1.38 14.07 4.07
CA SER A 48 1.31 15.50 3.82
C SER A 48 2.12 16.30 4.83
N GLU A 49 2.32 17.58 4.56
CA GLU A 49 2.88 18.51 5.54
C GLU A 49 1.91 18.76 6.70
N ASN A 50 0.59 18.76 6.41
CA ASN A 50 -0.46 18.96 7.40
C ASN A 50 -0.47 17.87 8.47
N ASN A 51 -0.35 16.59 8.07
CA ASN A 51 -0.19 15.49 9.03
C ASN A 51 1.28 15.31 9.46
N GLY A 52 2.21 16.17 9.00
CA GLY A 52 3.63 16.21 9.33
C GLY A 52 4.42 14.96 8.93
N MET A 53 3.86 14.12 8.07
CA MET A 53 4.55 12.95 7.50
C MET A 53 5.48 13.36 6.36
N ILE A 54 5.28 14.54 5.81
CA ILE A 54 6.20 15.23 4.90
C ILE A 54 6.70 16.51 5.59
N ASN A 55 7.97 16.86 5.40
CA ASN A 55 8.55 18.10 5.89
C ASN A 55 8.50 19.22 4.83
N SER A 56 8.92 20.44 5.21
CA SER A 56 8.99 21.61 4.32
C SER A 56 9.89 21.47 3.10
N THR A 57 10.75 20.44 3.06
CA THR A 57 11.59 20.10 1.91
C THR A 57 11.00 18.96 1.07
N LEU A 58 9.74 18.61 1.30
CA LEU A 58 9.00 17.51 0.66
C LEU A 58 9.61 16.12 0.90
N LYS A 59 10.37 15.95 1.99
CA LYS A 59 10.94 14.67 2.39
C LYS A 59 10.04 13.97 3.41
N MET A 60 9.97 12.64 3.31
CA MET A 60 9.27 11.80 4.27
C MET A 60 9.91 11.86 5.66
N VAL A 61 9.07 12.07 6.68
CA VAL A 61 9.45 12.01 8.09
C VAL A 61 9.25 10.57 8.58
N ARG A 62 10.22 9.71 8.27
CA ARG A 62 10.15 8.26 8.55
C ARG A 62 9.71 7.93 9.98
N ARG A 63 10.28 8.60 11.00
CA ARG A 63 9.94 8.33 12.40
C ARG A 63 8.44 8.51 12.69
N LYS A 64 7.83 9.55 12.10
CA LYS A 64 6.41 9.85 12.29
C LYS A 64 5.53 8.82 11.56
N ILE A 65 5.87 8.49 10.32
CA ILE A 65 5.17 7.47 9.52
C ILE A 65 5.21 6.10 10.21
N VAL A 66 6.39 5.67 10.65
CA VAL A 66 6.55 4.38 11.35
C VAL A 66 5.75 4.36 12.65
N SER A 67 5.79 5.44 13.43
CA SER A 67 5.01 5.51 14.68
C SER A 67 3.50 5.51 14.44
N ALA A 68 3.02 6.17 13.37
CA ALA A 68 1.59 6.26 13.06
C ALA A 68 1.02 4.94 12.51
N TYR A 69 1.85 4.14 11.84
CA TYR A 69 1.41 2.91 11.16
C TYR A 69 2.16 1.66 11.66
N MET A 70 2.66 1.66 12.90
CA MET A 70 3.45 0.55 13.45
C MET A 70 2.69 -0.77 13.34
N ASP A 71 1.43 -0.81 13.80
CA ASP A 71 0.59 -2.01 13.78
C ASP A 71 0.41 -2.57 12.35
N ARG A 72 0.29 -1.68 11.35
CA ARG A 72 0.19 -2.09 9.94
C ARG A 72 1.52 -2.66 9.45
N ILE A 73 2.63 -2.03 9.81
CA ILE A 73 3.98 -2.48 9.44
C ILE A 73 4.25 -3.86 10.07
N GLU A 74 3.93 -4.06 11.35
CA GLU A 74 4.05 -5.35 12.02
C GLU A 74 3.16 -6.40 11.36
N GLY A 75 1.92 -6.04 11.02
CA GLY A 75 1.00 -6.89 10.26
C GLY A 75 1.59 -7.38 8.93
N LEU A 76 2.34 -6.53 8.21
CA LEU A 76 3.00 -6.89 6.95
C LEU A 76 4.13 -7.91 7.13
N TYR A 77 4.76 -7.96 8.30
CA TYR A 77 5.80 -8.94 8.62
C TYR A 77 5.26 -10.22 9.25
N SER A 78 3.98 -10.26 9.63
CA SER A 78 3.34 -11.45 10.16
C SER A 78 3.18 -12.55 9.11
N ASN A 79 3.09 -13.81 9.55
CA ASN A 79 2.77 -14.94 8.66
C ASN A 79 1.34 -14.88 8.10
N GLN A 80 0.50 -13.98 8.62
CA GLN A 80 -0.89 -13.77 8.19
C GLN A 80 -1.02 -12.57 7.25
N ALA A 81 0.10 -11.98 6.80
CA ALA A 81 0.07 -10.79 5.95
C ALA A 81 -0.60 -11.07 4.60
N ASP A 82 -1.79 -10.49 4.43
CA ASP A 82 -2.63 -10.66 3.24
C ASP A 82 -2.99 -9.27 2.68
N PRO A 83 -2.68 -8.95 1.40
CA PRO A 83 -3.08 -7.68 0.81
C PRO A 83 -4.60 -7.52 0.64
N PHE A 84 -5.39 -8.60 0.72
CA PHE A 84 -6.86 -8.60 0.62
C PHE A 84 -7.56 -8.45 1.98
N ASN A 85 -6.82 -8.07 3.02
CA ASN A 85 -7.36 -7.87 4.35
C ASN A 85 -8.43 -6.74 4.39
N PRO A 86 -9.34 -6.75 5.39
CA PRO A 86 -10.39 -5.75 5.53
C PRO A 86 -9.87 -4.31 5.64
N ILE A 87 -8.69 -4.10 6.25
CA ILE A 87 -8.11 -2.78 6.46
C ILE A 87 -7.75 -2.12 5.12
N ASN A 88 -7.20 -2.89 4.17
CA ASN A 88 -6.91 -2.40 2.81
C ASN A 88 -8.19 -2.11 2.02
N ILE A 89 -9.21 -2.96 2.16
CA ILE A 89 -10.52 -2.77 1.52
C ILE A 89 -11.17 -1.47 2.00
N GLU A 90 -11.20 -1.24 3.32
CA GLU A 90 -11.75 0.00 3.89
C GLU A 90 -10.94 1.23 3.48
N SER A 91 -9.61 1.14 3.48
CA SER A 91 -8.74 2.24 3.03
C SER A 91 -9.06 2.63 1.58
N LEU A 92 -9.27 1.64 0.71
CA LEU A 92 -9.63 1.88 -0.69
C LEU A 92 -11.03 2.47 -0.86
N LYS A 93 -12.01 2.00 -0.09
CA LYS A 93 -13.36 2.58 -0.08
C LYS A 93 -13.32 4.05 0.31
N ASN A 94 -12.51 4.43 1.29
CA ASN A 94 -12.34 5.83 1.69
C ASN A 94 -11.77 6.66 0.53
N TRP A 95 -10.67 6.22 -0.08
CA TRP A 95 -10.04 6.93 -1.21
C TRP A 95 -10.98 7.18 -2.39
N LEU A 96 -11.78 6.17 -2.74
CA LEU A 96 -12.66 6.25 -3.92
C LEU A 96 -14.05 6.84 -3.60
N SER A 97 -14.34 7.09 -2.32
CA SER A 97 -15.52 7.87 -1.92
C SER A 97 -15.21 9.36 -1.91
N VAL A 98 -13.98 9.75 -1.54
CA VAL A 98 -13.53 11.15 -1.49
C VAL A 98 -13.32 11.77 -2.89
N LYS A 99 -12.95 10.98 -3.90
CA LYS A 99 -12.64 11.48 -5.26
C LYS A 99 -13.84 11.55 -6.22
N ARG A 100 -15.07 11.73 -5.72
CA ARG A 100 -16.28 11.81 -6.58
C ARG A 100 -16.86 13.21 -6.74
N ASP A 101 -16.19 14.20 -6.18
CA ASP A 101 -16.45 15.63 -6.41
C ASP A 101 -15.42 16.18 -7.41
#